data_AF-A0A1I4B0P6-F1
#
_entry.id   AF-A0A1I4B0P6-F1
#
_cell.length_a   1.000
_cell.length_b   1.000
_cell.length_c   1.000
_cell.angle_alpha   90.00
_cell.angle_beta   90.00
_cell.angle_gamma   90.00
#
_symmetry.space_group_name_H-M   'P 1'
#
loop_
_entity.id
_entity.type
_entity.pdbx_description
1 polymer ?
#
loop_
_entity_poly.entity_id
_entity_poly.type
_entity_poly.pdbx_seq_one_letter_code
_entity_poly.pdbx_strand_id
1 'polypeptide(L)'
;MNKGIGRVQRNDLHMLNYCIVTFIVLILVLSIHSFHTMANASVKNQRVKYFTSVLVMPGENLDDIAKRYISIEYENIKEYKNEVRQMNCLDYDCNVHIGDYIIVPYYVDSEKDN
;
A
#
# COMPACT_ATOMS: atom_id res chain seq x y z
N MET A 1 -39.67 -36.01 -46.22
CA MET A 1 -39.37 -36.21 -44.78
C MET A 1 -38.14 -35.38 -44.41
N ASN A 2 -38.29 -34.08 -44.12
CA ASN A 2 -37.15 -33.21 -43.81
C ASN A 2 -37.56 -31.97 -42.97
N LYS A 3 -38.17 -32.18 -41.80
CA LYS A 3 -38.59 -31.10 -40.87
C LYS A 3 -37.83 -31.09 -39.53
N GLY A 4 -36.75 -31.87 -39.41
CA GLY A 4 -35.94 -31.99 -38.20
C GLY A 4 -34.67 -31.11 -38.19
N ILE A 5 -34.08 -30.85 -39.36
CA ILE A 5 -32.75 -30.24 -39.49
C ILE A 5 -32.76 -28.75 -39.09
N GLY A 6 -33.84 -28.03 -39.38
CA GLY A 6 -33.95 -26.58 -39.07
C GLY A 6 -34.14 -26.23 -37.59
N ARG A 7 -34.46 -27.20 -36.70
CA ARG A 7 -34.56 -26.96 -35.25
C ARG A 7 -33.21 -27.13 -34.55
N VAL A 8 -32.43 -28.12 -34.97
CA VAL A 8 -31.08 -28.37 -34.45
C VAL A 8 -30.15 -27.20 -34.81
N GLN A 9 -30.17 -26.76 -36.07
CA GLN A 9 -29.32 -25.66 -36.55
C GLN A 9 -29.63 -24.29 -35.90
N ARG A 10 -30.89 -24.05 -35.50
CA ARG A 10 -31.29 -22.85 -34.75
C ARG A 10 -30.82 -22.92 -33.31
N ASN A 11 -30.95 -24.08 -32.65
CA ASN A 11 -30.51 -24.27 -31.28
C ASN A 11 -28.97 -24.18 -31.18
N ASP A 12 -28.23 -24.72 -32.14
CA ASP A 12 -26.76 -24.63 -32.17
C ASP A 12 -26.27 -23.19 -32.34
N LEU A 13 -26.99 -22.37 -33.13
CA LEU A 13 -26.71 -20.94 -33.27
C LEU A 13 -27.03 -20.17 -31.98
N HIS A 14 -28.13 -20.51 -31.29
CA HIS A 14 -28.47 -19.92 -29.99
C HIS A 14 -27.46 -20.31 -28.90
N MET A 15 -26.98 -21.56 -28.90
CA MET A 15 -25.92 -22.04 -27.99
C MET A 15 -24.60 -21.34 -28.25
N LEU A 16 -24.19 -21.19 -29.52
CA LEU A 16 -22.98 -20.45 -29.90
C LEU A 16 -23.08 -18.98 -29.48
N ASN A 17 -24.22 -18.33 -29.72
CA ASN A 17 -24.45 -16.95 -29.28
C ASN A 17 -24.40 -16.82 -27.75
N TYR A 18 -24.92 -17.80 -27.01
CA TYR A 18 -24.86 -17.81 -25.56
C TYR A 18 -23.41 -17.97 -25.04
N CYS A 19 -22.60 -18.83 -25.68
CA CYS A 19 -21.18 -18.97 -25.37
C CYS A 19 -20.40 -17.66 -25.64
N ILE A 20 -20.71 -16.96 -26.74
CA ILE A 20 -20.06 -15.69 -27.07
C ILE A 20 -20.41 -14.61 -26.04
N VAL A 21 -21.69 -14.48 -25.68
CA VAL A 21 -22.16 -13.49 -24.70
C VAL A 21 -21.55 -13.76 -23.32
N THR A 22 -21.53 -15.01 -22.87
CA THR A 22 -20.92 -15.37 -21.57
C THR A 22 -19.41 -15.11 -21.54
N PHE A 23 -18.69 -15.38 -22.64
CA PHE A 23 -17.27 -15.08 -22.75
C PHE A 23 -16.98 -13.57 -22.70
N ILE A 24 -17.78 -12.75 -23.39
CA ILE A 24 -17.65 -11.28 -23.35
C ILE A 24 -17.90 -10.74 -21.93
N VAL A 25 -18.93 -11.24 -21.24
CA VAL A 25 -19.22 -10.84 -19.85
C VAL A 25 -18.07 -11.19 -18.91
N LEU A 26 -17.45 -12.36 -19.07
CA LEU A 26 -16.28 -12.73 -18.27
C LEU A 26 -15.09 -11.79 -18.49
N ILE A 27 -14.79 -11.43 -19.74
CA ILE A 27 -13.73 -10.45 -20.05
C ILE A 27 -14.03 -9.10 -19.41
N LEU A 28 -15.28 -8.63 -19.48
CA LEU A 28 -15.66 -7.35 -18.87
C LEU A 28 -15.51 -7.37 -17.34
N VAL A 29 -15.93 -8.44 -16.67
CA VAL A 29 -15.76 -8.60 -15.20
C VAL A 29 -14.29 -8.62 -14.79
N LEU A 30 -13.44 -9.28 -15.58
CA LEU A 30 -11.99 -9.30 -15.35
C LEU A 30 -11.34 -7.94 -15.64
N SER A 31 -11.86 -7.18 -16.60
CA SER A 31 -11.32 -5.86 -16.99
C SER A 31 -11.58 -4.78 -15.94
N ILE A 32 -12.63 -4.93 -15.12
CA ILE A 32 -12.98 -4.03 -14.01
C ILE A 32 -11.96 -4.12 -12.86
N HIS A 33 -11.11 -5.15 -12.82
CA HIS A 33 -10.04 -5.30 -11.81
C HIS A 33 -8.72 -4.62 -12.19
N SER A 34 -8.75 -3.61 -13.08
CA SER A 34 -7.60 -2.74 -13.30
C SER A 34 -7.39 -1.87 -12.06
N PHE A 35 -6.61 -2.39 -11.11
CA PHE A 35 -6.12 -1.64 -9.97
C PHE A 35 -5.39 -0.39 -10.48
N HIS A 36 -6.06 0.76 -10.40
CA HIS A 36 -5.42 2.06 -10.45
C HIS A 36 -4.54 2.18 -9.20
N THR A 37 -3.36 1.58 -9.24
CA THR A 37 -2.28 1.99 -8.34
C THR A 37 -1.77 3.29 -8.90
N MET A 38 -2.44 4.39 -8.53
CA MET A 38 -1.94 5.73 -8.79
C MET A 38 -0.76 5.90 -7.85
N ALA A 39 0.41 5.40 -8.26
CA ALA A 39 1.66 5.78 -7.66
C ALA A 39 1.77 7.29 -7.91
N ASN A 40 1.43 8.07 -6.89
CA ASN A 40 1.68 9.51 -6.87
C ASN A 40 3.20 9.69 -6.83
N ALA A 41 3.85 9.48 -7.98
CA ALA A 41 5.18 9.98 -8.28
C ALA A 41 5.05 11.50 -8.49
N SER A 42 4.55 12.18 -7.46
CA SER A 42 4.90 13.56 -7.20
C SER A 42 6.41 13.60 -7.25
N VAL A 43 6.95 14.49 -8.07
CA VAL A 43 8.37 14.86 -8.11
C VAL A 43 8.70 15.58 -6.79
N LYS A 44 8.49 14.91 -5.67
CA LYS A 44 9.09 15.19 -4.39
C LYS A 44 10.48 14.59 -4.54
N ASN A 45 11.53 15.40 -4.36
CA ASN A 45 12.91 14.94 -4.23
C ASN A 45 12.90 13.53 -3.63
N GLN A 46 13.42 12.53 -4.36
CA GLN A 46 13.24 11.11 -4.04
C GLN A 46 13.94 10.79 -2.73
N ARG A 47 13.33 11.18 -1.61
CA ARG A 47 13.88 10.92 -0.30
C ARG A 47 13.59 9.48 0.03
N VAL A 48 14.65 8.71 0.20
CA VAL A 48 14.59 7.29 0.52
C VAL A 48 14.46 7.14 2.03
N LYS A 49 13.52 6.29 2.46
CA LYS A 49 13.27 5.98 3.87
C LYS A 49 14.32 4.99 4.38
N TYR A 50 14.93 5.31 5.51
CA TYR A 50 15.88 4.48 6.24
C TYR A 50 15.45 4.37 7.70
N PHE A 51 16.08 3.44 8.42
CA PHE A 51 15.83 3.21 9.84
C PHE A 51 17.14 3.29 10.60
N THR A 52 17.10 3.93 11.76
CA THR A 52 18.25 4.01 12.66
C THR A 52 17.83 3.75 14.10
N SER A 53 18.78 3.33 14.92
CA SER A 53 18.56 3.09 16.34
C SER A 53 19.01 4.30 17.15
N VAL A 54 18.19 4.74 18.10
CA VAL A 54 18.45 5.92 18.91
C VAL A 54 18.31 5.58 20.39
N LEU A 55 19.27 6.07 21.19
CA LEU A 55 19.27 5.90 22.64
C LEU A 55 18.21 6.80 23.27
N VAL A 56 17.37 6.24 24.12
CA VAL A 56 16.43 7.00 24.96
C VAL A 56 17.20 7.67 26.10
N MET A 57 17.22 9.01 26.09
CA MET A 57 17.93 9.81 27.08
C MET A 57 17.15 9.93 28.41
N PRO A 58 17.81 10.27 29.53
CA PRO A 58 17.13 10.49 30.80
C PRO A 58 16.01 11.55 30.71
N GLY A 59 14.80 11.15 31.10
CA GLY A 59 13.61 12.02 31.09
C GLY A 59 12.96 12.21 29.72
N GLU A 60 13.51 11.59 28.67
CA GLU A 60 12.95 11.63 27.32
C GLU A 60 11.79 10.63 27.19
N ASN A 61 10.73 11.04 26.51
CA ASN A 61 9.59 10.19 26.16
C ASN A 61 9.49 10.06 24.63
N LEU A 62 8.57 9.22 24.15
CA LEU A 62 8.38 9.01 22.72
C LEU A 62 7.97 10.30 21.97
N ASP A 63 7.25 11.23 22.61
CA ASP A 63 6.91 12.52 21.98
C ASP A 63 8.15 13.35 21.68
N ASP A 64 9.12 13.39 22.59
CA ASP A 64 10.34 14.18 22.42
C ASP A 64 11.25 13.58 21.33
N ILE A 65 11.36 12.25 21.29
CA ILE A 65 12.05 11.55 20.21
C ILE A 65 11.33 11.81 18.88
N ALA A 66 10.00 11.71 18.84
CA ALA A 66 9.22 11.92 17.62
C ALA A 66 9.39 13.34 17.07
N LYS A 67 9.38 14.38 17.92
CA LYS A 67 9.64 15.76 17.51
C LYS A 67 11.02 15.94 16.88
N ARG A 68 12.02 15.18 17.34
CA ARG A 68 13.40 15.26 16.85
C ARG A 68 13.58 14.62 15.46
N TYR A 69 12.87 13.54 15.18
CA TYR A 69 13.11 12.73 13.98
C TYR A 69 12.02 12.80 12.91
N ILE A 70 10.83 13.37 13.21
CA ILE A 70 9.78 13.53 12.20
C ILE A 70 10.25 14.36 11.00
N SER A 71 9.80 13.96 9.82
CA SER A 71 10.12 14.59 8.54
C SER A 71 8.88 14.94 7.72
N ILE A 72 9.06 15.67 6.62
CA ILE A 72 8.01 16.24 5.76
C ILE A 72 7.12 15.19 5.05
N GLU A 73 7.45 13.91 5.17
CA GLU A 73 6.71 12.78 4.61
C GLU A 73 5.50 12.39 5.47
N TYR A 74 5.46 12.82 6.73
CA TYR A 74 4.35 12.57 7.65
C TYR A 74 3.41 13.78 7.70
N GLU A 75 2.11 13.52 7.76
CA GLU A 75 1.09 14.58 7.87
C GLU A 75 1.16 15.25 9.25
N ASN A 76 1.45 14.46 10.29
CA ASN A 76 1.49 14.94 11.67
C ASN A 76 2.31 14.01 12.58
N ILE A 77 2.63 14.51 13.78
CA ILE A 77 3.42 13.77 14.78
C ILE A 77 2.76 12.47 15.24
N LYS A 78 1.42 12.38 15.22
CA LYS A 78 0.69 11.19 15.66
C LYS A 78 0.92 10.03 14.69
N GLU A 79 0.93 10.30 13.38
CA GLU A 79 1.25 9.31 12.34
C GLU A 79 2.67 8.74 12.55
N TYR A 80 3.66 9.62 12.70
CA TYR A 80 5.04 9.24 12.96
C TYR A 80 5.18 8.40 14.23
N LYS A 81 4.61 8.86 15.35
CA LYS A 81 4.63 8.14 16.63
C LYS A 81 4.02 6.75 16.52
N ASN A 82 2.91 6.62 15.80
CA ASN A 82 2.24 5.33 15.65
C ASN A 82 3.10 4.33 14.85
N GLU A 83 3.87 4.79 13.87
CA GLU A 83 4.82 3.94 13.16
C GLU A 83 5.98 3.52 14.08
N VAL A 84 6.61 4.47 14.79
CA VAL A 84 7.70 4.15 15.74
C VAL A 84 7.23 3.16 16.81
N ARG A 85 6.01 3.35 17.33
CA ARG A 85 5.38 2.45 18.30
C ARG A 85 5.26 1.03 17.74
N GLN A 86 4.77 0.89 16.51
CA GLN A 86 4.60 -0.42 15.86
C GLN A 86 5.93 -1.10 15.60
N MET A 87 6.95 -0.37 15.12
CA MET A 87 8.26 -0.94 14.80
C MET A 87 9.03 -1.43 16.03
N ASN A 88 8.80 -0.81 17.18
CA ASN A 88 9.45 -1.16 18.44
C ASN A 88 8.58 -2.04 19.35
N CYS A 89 7.43 -2.52 18.86
CA CYS A 89 6.48 -3.32 19.63
C CYS A 89 6.07 -2.66 20.96
N LEU A 90 5.98 -1.33 20.99
CA LEU A 90 5.60 -0.59 22.19
C LEU A 90 4.11 -0.76 22.47
N ASP A 91 3.78 -0.69 23.77
CA ASP A 91 2.40 -0.66 24.23
C ASP A 91 1.62 0.55 23.70
N TYR A 92 0.30 0.56 23.92
CA TYR A 92 -0.55 1.68 23.51
C TYR A 92 -0.20 2.99 24.21
N ASP A 93 0.35 2.91 25.42
CA ASP A 93 0.81 4.05 26.21
C ASP A 93 2.13 4.64 25.69
N CYS A 94 2.76 3.98 24.70
CA CYS A 94 3.99 4.42 24.05
C CYS A 94 5.17 4.55 25.02
N ASN A 95 5.23 3.67 26.02
CA ASN A 95 6.25 3.72 27.06
C ASN A 95 7.62 3.33 26.50
N VAL A 96 8.63 4.17 26.77
CA VAL A 96 10.04 3.93 26.44
C VAL A 96 10.86 4.11 27.72
N HIS A 97 11.91 3.32 27.90
CA HIS A 97 12.73 3.39 29.11
C HIS A 97 14.11 3.94 28.81
N ILE A 98 14.67 4.65 29.79
CA ILE A 98 16.03 5.20 29.70
C ILE A 98 17.02 4.06 29.46
N GLY A 99 17.91 4.24 28.49
CA GLY A 99 18.88 3.21 28.10
C GLY A 99 18.40 2.30 26.98
N ASP A 100 17.11 2.32 26.63
CA ASP A 100 16.60 1.59 25.48
C ASP A 100 17.14 2.18 24.18
N TYR A 101 17.29 1.30 23.20
CA TYR A 101 17.59 1.66 21.82
C TYR A 101 16.36 1.40 20.98
N ILE A 102 15.70 2.46 20.51
CA ILE A 102 14.49 2.34 19.68
C ILE A 102 14.79 2.65 18.22
N ILE A 103 14.10 1.97 17.33
CA ILE A 103 14.18 2.14 15.88
C ILE A 103 13.30 3.32 15.46
N VAL A 104 13.88 4.31 14.79
CA VAL A 104 13.16 5.46 14.24
C VAL A 104 13.36 5.54 12.73
N PRO A 105 12.31 5.87 11.96
CA PRO A 105 12.42 6.13 10.54
C PRO A 105 12.97 7.54 10.29
N TYR A 106 13.82 7.67 9.28
CA TYR A 106 14.31 8.94 8.76
C TYR A 106 14.44 8.89 7.24
N TYR A 107 14.57 10.04 6.60
CA TYR A 107 14.58 10.17 5.15
C TYR A 107 15.88 10.83 4.67
N VAL A 108 16.47 10.31 3.61
CA VAL A 108 17.71 10.84 2.99
C VAL A 108 17.42 11.17 1.54
N ASP A 109 17.90 12.32 1.05
CA ASP A 109 17.80 12.64 -0.38
C ASP A 109 18.51 11.54 -1.19
N SER A 110 17.82 10.97 -2.20
CA SER A 110 18.51 10.15 -3.19
C SER A 110 19.59 11.01 -3.82
N GLU A 111 20.85 10.66 -3.63
CA GLU A 111 21.95 11.30 -4.33
C GLU A 111 21.63 11.27 -5.83
N LYS A 112 21.60 12.45 -6.46
CA LYS A 112 21.80 12.48 -7.91
C LYS A 112 23.27 12.13 -8.09
N ASP A 113 23.56 10.92 -8.56
CA ASP A 113 24.86 10.58 -9.11
C ASP A 113 25.27 11.74 -10.05
N ASN A 114 26.26 12.53 -9.61
CA ASN A 114 26.85 13.64 -10.37
C ASN A 114 28.02 13.11 -11.19
#